data_AF-A0A2T3Z1L3-F1
#
_entry.id   AF-A0A2T3Z1L3-F1
#
_cell.length_a   1.000
_cell.length_b   1.000
_cell.length_c   1.000
_cell.angle_alpha   90.00
_cell.angle_beta   90.00
_cell.angle_gamma   90.00
#
_symmetry.space_group_name_H-M   'P 1'
#
loop_
_entity.id
_entity.type
_entity.pdbx_description
1 polymer ?
#
loop_
_entity_poly.entity_id
_entity_poly.type
_entity_poly.pdbx_seq_one_letter_code
_entity_poly.pdbx_strand_id
1 'polypeptide(L)'
;MLMSQLIRNVVVFAASSSLGRALVEALQREGFTVSAMTRPSNSILYGPSVTMHRSEYDGFDALVSIFRGQDAVVSTTRTFASKYQLTAINAAAAAGVRRFLPSEYGGNTSLVGVTNYPPFAAEKKAIVDHLRTKESQEGRGTLGRDIDKGEVTIYDSGNQEYDTSTVDQNQTLSAMERIQGKAYKVSRDTSAAAIARGLEQLERGEVEARYHDLVTGTIYDPGHFTLFKDDEVSKWKKILQLNGNEDLDGVITEVLRKKHLI
;
A
#
# COMPACT_ATOMS: atom_id res chain seq x y z
N MET A 1 -33.32 8.05 1.10
CA MET A 1 -32.15 8.22 1.97
C MET A 1 -31.43 6.87 2.04
N LEU A 2 -30.49 6.61 1.13
CA LEU A 2 -29.70 5.38 1.17
C LEU A 2 -28.62 5.58 2.23
N MET A 3 -28.75 4.89 3.37
CA MET A 3 -27.72 4.87 4.39
C MET A 3 -26.44 4.29 3.78
N SER A 4 -25.30 4.96 3.94
CA SER A 4 -24.00 4.39 3.59
C SER A 4 -23.86 3.04 4.32
N GLN A 5 -23.80 1.94 3.57
CA GLN A 5 -23.61 0.62 4.17
C GLN A 5 -22.22 0.53 4.78
N LEU A 6 -22.19 0.34 6.10
CA LEU A 6 -20.97 0.26 6.89
C LEU A 6 -20.08 -0.90 6.40
N ILE A 7 -18.78 -0.66 6.23
CA ILE A 7 -17.80 -1.71 5.92
C ILE A 7 -17.56 -2.55 7.19
N ARG A 8 -17.69 -3.87 7.09
CA ARG A 8 -17.52 -4.82 8.21
C ARG A 8 -16.65 -6.01 7.84
N ASN A 9 -16.92 -6.64 6.69
CA ASN A 9 -16.19 -7.81 6.20
C ASN A 9 -15.03 -7.35 5.32
N VAL A 10 -13.80 -7.59 5.76
CA VAL A 10 -12.60 -7.13 5.06
C VAL A 10 -11.70 -8.33 4.78
N VAL A 11 -11.35 -8.54 3.51
CA VAL A 11 -10.33 -9.50 3.12
C VAL A 11 -9.01 -8.81 2.85
N VAL A 12 -7.95 -9.25 3.52
CA VAL A 12 -6.57 -8.83 3.25
C VAL A 12 -5.99 -9.77 2.21
N PHE A 13 -5.75 -9.25 1.01
CA PHE A 13 -5.12 -9.96 -0.10
C PHE A 13 -3.59 -9.88 0.01
N ALA A 14 -2.92 -11.02 -0.23
CA ALA A 14 -1.50 -11.21 0.05
C ALA A 14 -1.10 -11.03 1.53
N ALA A 15 -1.97 -11.48 2.44
CA ALA A 15 -1.87 -11.27 3.89
C ALA A 15 -0.60 -11.79 4.58
N SER A 16 0.26 -12.54 3.89
CA SER A 16 1.51 -13.05 4.47
C SER A 16 2.64 -12.02 4.51
N SER A 17 2.49 -10.88 3.81
CA SER A 17 3.47 -9.79 3.77
C SER A 17 3.60 -9.11 5.15
N SER A 18 4.68 -8.37 5.38
CA SER A 18 4.86 -7.61 6.63
C SER A 18 3.71 -6.63 6.88
N LEU A 19 3.32 -5.88 5.84
CA LEU A 19 2.17 -4.98 5.90
C LEU A 19 0.85 -5.74 6.04
N GLY A 20 0.69 -6.86 5.34
CA GLY A 20 -0.50 -7.71 5.43
C GLY A 20 -0.75 -8.22 6.84
N ARG A 21 0.30 -8.65 7.55
CA ARG A 21 0.21 -9.06 8.96
C ARG A 21 -0.25 -7.93 9.86
N ALA A 22 0.41 -6.77 9.74
CA ALA A 22 0.04 -5.58 10.52
C ALA A 22 -1.42 -5.15 10.27
N LEU A 23 -1.88 -5.21 9.01
CA LEU A 23 -3.26 -4.86 8.66
C LEU A 23 -4.27 -5.87 9.18
N VAL A 24 -4.00 -7.18 9.12
CA VAL A 24 -4.87 -8.19 9.71
C VAL A 24 -5.06 -7.91 11.20
N GLU A 25 -3.98 -7.71 11.94
CA GLU A 25 -4.02 -7.41 13.38
C GLU A 25 -4.77 -6.10 13.69
N ALA A 26 -4.48 -5.03 12.94
CA ALA A 26 -5.13 -3.75 13.12
C ALA A 26 -6.63 -3.81 12.85
N LEU A 27 -7.04 -4.43 11.73
CA LEU A 27 -8.46 -4.58 11.38
C LEU A 27 -9.22 -5.40 12.42
N GLN A 28 -8.61 -6.45 12.97
CA GLN A 28 -9.22 -7.22 14.06
C GLN A 28 -9.40 -6.36 15.32
N ARG A 29 -8.39 -5.58 15.68
CA ARG A 29 -8.43 -4.68 16.86
C ARG A 29 -9.52 -3.62 16.73
N GLU A 30 -9.77 -3.14 15.53
CA GLU A 30 -10.85 -2.18 15.22
C GLU A 30 -12.24 -2.84 15.03
N GLY A 31 -12.35 -4.17 15.25
CA GLY A 31 -13.63 -4.88 15.25
C GLY A 31 -14.19 -5.24 13.88
N PHE A 32 -13.34 -5.27 12.83
CA PHE A 32 -13.73 -5.81 11.52
C PHE A 32 -13.78 -7.35 11.56
N THR A 33 -14.64 -7.93 10.72
CA THR A 33 -14.61 -9.36 10.42
C THR A 33 -13.57 -9.60 9.34
N VAL A 34 -12.42 -10.17 9.73
CA VAL A 34 -11.24 -10.25 8.87
C VAL A 34 -11.11 -11.62 8.22
N SER A 35 -10.91 -11.61 6.90
CA SER A 35 -10.44 -12.76 6.14
C SER A 35 -9.02 -12.49 5.64
N ALA A 36 -8.17 -13.50 5.62
CA ALA A 36 -6.79 -13.39 5.14
C ALA A 36 -6.57 -14.35 3.97
N MET A 37 -6.10 -13.81 2.85
CA MET A 37 -5.86 -14.57 1.63
C MET A 37 -4.36 -14.62 1.31
N THR A 38 -3.87 -15.83 1.02
CA THR A 38 -2.46 -16.08 0.69
C THR A 38 -2.33 -17.18 -0.36
N ARG A 39 -1.15 -17.30 -0.97
CA ARG A 39 -0.83 -18.44 -1.85
C ARG A 39 -0.76 -19.77 -1.06
N PRO A 40 -1.10 -20.92 -1.69
CA PRO A 40 -1.01 -22.24 -1.05
C PRO A 40 0.38 -22.60 -0.54
N SER A 41 1.44 -22.13 -1.22
CA SER A 41 2.83 -22.34 -0.80
C SER A 41 3.21 -21.63 0.50
N ASN A 42 2.34 -20.76 1.03
CA ASN A 42 2.56 -20.07 2.29
C ASN A 42 1.88 -20.80 3.46
N SER A 43 2.56 -20.90 4.60
CA SER A 43 2.09 -21.61 5.79
C SER A 43 1.65 -20.72 6.96
N ILE A 44 1.59 -19.38 6.80
CA ILE A 44 1.20 -18.49 7.89
C ILE A 44 -0.22 -18.80 8.38
N LEU A 45 -0.45 -18.72 9.68
CA LEU A 45 -1.76 -18.87 10.29
C LEU A 45 -2.04 -17.67 11.19
N TYR A 46 -3.30 -17.27 11.23
CA TYR A 46 -3.81 -16.29 12.19
C TYR A 46 -4.69 -17.01 13.21
N GLY A 47 -5.04 -16.29 14.29
CA GLY A 47 -5.93 -16.83 15.33
C GLY A 47 -7.31 -17.24 14.78
N PRO A 48 -8.10 -17.99 15.57
CA PRO A 48 -9.36 -18.60 15.10
C PRO A 48 -10.43 -17.59 14.65
N SER A 49 -10.26 -16.31 14.98
CA SER A 49 -11.14 -15.21 14.56
C SER A 49 -10.85 -14.68 13.14
N VAL A 50 -9.81 -15.16 12.46
CA VAL A 50 -9.50 -14.82 11.05
C VAL A 50 -9.83 -15.98 10.14
N THR A 51 -10.66 -15.74 9.12
CA THR A 51 -10.94 -16.75 8.10
C THR A 51 -9.76 -16.83 7.12
N MET A 52 -9.14 -18.00 7.00
CA MET A 52 -8.02 -18.22 6.08
C MET A 52 -8.48 -18.73 4.72
N HIS A 53 -8.03 -18.08 3.64
CA HIS A 53 -8.19 -18.53 2.27
C HIS A 53 -6.83 -18.80 1.62
N ARG A 54 -6.74 -19.92 0.88
CA ARG A 54 -5.57 -20.29 0.09
C ARG A 54 -5.95 -20.41 -1.37
N SER A 55 -5.32 -19.61 -2.22
CA SER A 55 -5.49 -19.69 -3.68
C SER A 55 -4.33 -18.98 -4.38
N GLU A 56 -4.09 -19.34 -5.64
CA GLU A 56 -3.19 -18.56 -6.47
C GLU A 56 -3.75 -17.16 -6.75
N TYR A 57 -2.86 -16.18 -6.93
CA TYR A 57 -3.23 -14.77 -7.05
C TYR A 57 -3.79 -14.40 -8.44
N ASP A 58 -3.70 -15.29 -9.42
CA ASP A 58 -4.24 -15.15 -10.78
C ASP A 58 -5.51 -16.00 -11.04
N GLY A 59 -5.97 -16.76 -10.05
CA GLY A 59 -7.18 -17.60 -10.18
C GLY A 59 -8.47 -16.80 -10.07
N PHE A 60 -8.94 -16.19 -11.16
CA PHE A 60 -10.11 -15.31 -11.18
C PHE A 60 -11.34 -15.89 -10.46
N ASP A 61 -11.82 -17.08 -10.84
CA ASP A 61 -13.04 -17.67 -10.25
C ASP A 61 -12.88 -17.97 -8.75
N ALA A 62 -11.69 -18.42 -8.35
CA ALA A 62 -11.38 -18.65 -6.94
C ALA A 62 -11.40 -17.35 -6.15
N LEU A 63 -10.84 -16.27 -6.71
CA LEU A 63 -10.88 -14.95 -6.09
C LEU A 63 -12.31 -14.41 -6.00
N VAL A 64 -13.14 -14.58 -7.04
CA VAL A 64 -14.56 -14.21 -7.00
C VAL A 64 -15.27 -14.95 -5.87
N SER A 65 -15.02 -16.25 -5.72
CA SER A 65 -15.62 -17.05 -4.64
C SER A 65 -15.17 -16.57 -3.25
N ILE A 66 -13.90 -16.19 -3.08
CA ILE A 66 -13.35 -15.70 -1.82
C ILE A 66 -13.89 -14.29 -1.48
N PHE A 67 -14.04 -13.44 -2.49
CA PHE A 67 -14.45 -12.05 -2.34
C PHE A 67 -15.96 -11.89 -2.19
N ARG A 68 -16.76 -12.91 -2.53
CA ARG A 68 -18.21 -12.88 -2.36
C ARG A 68 -18.58 -12.71 -0.87
N GLY A 69 -19.40 -11.70 -0.58
CA GLY A 69 -19.82 -11.36 0.77
C GLY A 69 -18.82 -10.49 1.57
N GLN A 70 -17.66 -10.17 0.97
CA GLN A 70 -16.74 -9.18 1.52
C GLN A 70 -17.22 -7.78 1.16
N ASP A 71 -17.08 -6.84 2.09
CA ASP A 71 -17.40 -5.44 1.85
C ASP A 71 -16.22 -4.70 1.22
N ALA A 72 -15.00 -5.06 1.64
CA ALA A 72 -13.77 -4.49 1.14
C ALA A 72 -12.66 -5.54 0.91
N VAL A 73 -11.83 -5.29 -0.09
CA VAL A 73 -10.56 -6.00 -0.33
C VAL A 73 -9.42 -5.03 -0.11
N VAL A 74 -8.43 -5.40 0.69
CA VAL A 74 -7.21 -4.61 0.93
C VAL A 74 -6.01 -5.38 0.40
N SER A 75 -5.37 -4.86 -0.64
CA SER A 75 -4.26 -5.52 -1.33
C SER A 75 -2.91 -5.13 -0.74
N THR A 76 -2.16 -6.11 -0.24
CA THR A 76 -0.78 -5.93 0.25
C THR A 76 0.25 -6.65 -0.62
N THR A 77 -0.05 -6.80 -1.91
CA THR A 77 0.87 -7.39 -2.88
C THR A 77 2.18 -6.61 -2.95
N ARG A 78 3.30 -7.32 -2.82
CA ARG A 78 4.63 -6.74 -3.01
C ARG A 78 4.83 -6.28 -4.46
N THR A 79 5.75 -5.35 -4.68
CA THR A 79 6.03 -4.71 -5.98
C THR A 79 6.13 -5.67 -7.16
N PHE A 80 6.88 -6.77 -7.02
CA PHE A 80 7.04 -7.76 -8.11
C PHE A 80 5.83 -8.67 -8.34
N ALA A 81 4.81 -8.55 -7.50
CA ALA A 81 3.55 -9.24 -7.60
C ALA A 81 2.40 -8.26 -7.91
N SER A 82 2.70 -7.00 -8.26
CA SER A 82 1.71 -5.97 -8.52
C SER A 82 0.75 -6.33 -9.66
N LYS A 83 1.23 -7.01 -10.72
CA LYS A 83 0.38 -7.53 -11.80
C LYS A 83 -0.85 -8.33 -11.36
N TYR A 84 -0.75 -9.07 -10.24
CA TYR A 84 -1.87 -9.88 -9.75
C TYR A 84 -3.05 -9.03 -9.24
N GLN A 85 -2.82 -7.74 -8.95
CA GLN A 85 -3.87 -6.83 -8.55
C GLN A 85 -4.92 -6.65 -9.65
N LEU A 86 -4.55 -6.75 -10.93
CA LEU A 86 -5.53 -6.64 -12.03
C LEU A 86 -6.60 -7.74 -11.94
N THR A 87 -6.18 -8.99 -11.73
CA THR A 87 -7.10 -10.11 -11.54
C THR A 87 -7.92 -9.92 -10.26
N ALA A 88 -7.29 -9.49 -9.16
CA ALA A 88 -8.00 -9.25 -7.91
C ALA A 88 -9.06 -8.12 -8.01
N ILE A 89 -8.75 -7.03 -8.71
CA ILE A 89 -9.68 -5.92 -8.98
C ILE A 89 -10.88 -6.44 -9.77
N ASN A 90 -10.64 -7.17 -10.86
CA ASN A 90 -11.72 -7.73 -11.69
C ASN A 90 -12.58 -8.72 -10.90
N ALA A 91 -11.96 -9.55 -10.07
CA ALA A 91 -12.68 -10.51 -9.22
C ALA A 91 -13.50 -9.80 -8.14
N ALA A 92 -12.98 -8.72 -7.54
CA ALA A 92 -13.68 -7.94 -6.53
C ALA A 92 -14.92 -7.26 -7.12
N ALA A 93 -14.78 -6.66 -8.31
CA ALA A 93 -15.87 -6.11 -9.11
C ALA A 93 -16.95 -7.17 -9.37
N ALA A 94 -16.57 -8.33 -9.94
CA ALA A 94 -17.50 -9.43 -10.21
C ALA A 94 -18.16 -10.02 -8.95
N ALA A 95 -17.49 -9.97 -7.80
CA ALA A 95 -18.03 -10.40 -6.52
C ALA A 95 -18.95 -9.34 -5.84
N GLY A 96 -19.06 -8.14 -6.41
CA GLY A 96 -19.86 -7.04 -5.88
C GLY A 96 -19.25 -6.34 -4.66
N VAL A 97 -17.93 -6.45 -4.47
CA VAL A 97 -17.18 -5.79 -3.38
C VAL A 97 -17.33 -4.28 -3.50
N ARG A 98 -17.59 -3.60 -2.38
CA ARG A 98 -17.87 -2.15 -2.39
C ARG A 98 -16.62 -1.29 -2.43
N ARG A 99 -15.50 -1.78 -1.88
CA ARG A 99 -14.23 -1.03 -1.79
C ARG A 99 -13.04 -1.94 -2.09
N PHE A 100 -12.17 -1.50 -2.98
CA PHE A 100 -10.87 -2.14 -3.22
C PHE A 100 -9.77 -1.14 -2.90
N LEU A 101 -8.90 -1.47 -1.94
CA LEU A 101 -7.73 -0.67 -1.62
C LEU A 101 -6.52 -1.32 -2.30
N PRO A 102 -5.94 -0.70 -3.36
CA PRO A 102 -4.78 -1.23 -4.03
C PRO A 102 -3.51 -1.09 -3.18
N SER A 103 -2.46 -1.81 -3.56
CA SER A 103 -1.16 -1.77 -2.90
C SER A 103 -0.34 -0.53 -3.29
N GLU A 104 -0.85 0.63 -2.87
CA GLU A 104 -0.33 1.98 -3.15
C GLU A 104 0.22 2.66 -1.88
N TYR A 105 0.86 1.89 -1.00
CA TYR A 105 1.42 2.37 0.28
C TYR A 105 2.85 2.93 0.16
N GLY A 106 3.16 3.59 -0.95
CA GLY A 106 4.51 4.03 -1.27
C GLY A 106 4.49 5.34 -2.04
N GLY A 107 5.19 5.40 -3.17
CA GLY A 107 5.22 6.61 -3.98
C GLY A 107 3.90 6.93 -4.67
N ASN A 108 3.74 8.20 -4.99
CA ASN A 108 2.60 8.79 -5.66
C ASN A 108 2.58 8.43 -7.15
N THR A 109 1.68 7.52 -7.53
CA THR A 109 1.52 7.06 -8.92
C THR A 109 0.63 7.97 -9.77
N SER A 110 0.10 9.07 -9.21
CA SER A 110 -0.67 10.07 -9.95
C SER A 110 0.20 11.16 -10.57
N LEU A 111 1.49 11.23 -10.21
CA LEU A 111 2.40 12.27 -10.68
C LEU A 111 2.44 12.38 -12.21
N VAL A 112 2.44 13.62 -12.68
CA VAL A 112 2.73 13.90 -14.09
C VAL A 112 4.14 13.40 -14.40
N GLY A 113 4.27 12.53 -15.39
CA GLY A 113 5.55 11.91 -15.72
C GLY A 113 5.93 10.75 -14.80
N VAL A 114 5.01 10.15 -14.04
CA VAL A 114 5.31 8.95 -13.22
C VAL A 114 5.93 7.80 -14.02
N THR A 115 5.69 7.76 -15.34
CA THR A 115 6.29 6.78 -16.26
C THR A 115 7.78 7.03 -16.53
N ASN A 116 8.33 8.17 -16.11
CA ASN A 116 9.76 8.45 -16.13
C ASN A 116 10.50 7.80 -14.95
N TYR A 117 9.76 7.30 -13.95
CA TYR A 117 10.30 6.50 -12.87
C TYR A 117 10.53 5.05 -13.31
N PRO A 118 11.25 4.25 -12.52
CA PRO A 118 11.52 2.87 -12.90
C PRO A 118 10.26 2.03 -13.12
N PRO A 119 10.36 0.90 -13.84
CA PRO A 119 9.21 0.20 -14.42
C PRO A 119 8.06 -0.13 -13.45
N PHE A 120 8.33 -0.34 -12.16
CA PHE A 120 7.28 -0.58 -11.17
C PHE A 120 6.28 0.59 -11.04
N ALA A 121 6.72 1.82 -11.23
CA ALA A 121 5.86 3.00 -11.09
C ALA A 121 4.81 3.04 -12.21
N ALA A 122 5.23 2.73 -13.45
CA ALA A 122 4.33 2.60 -14.59
C ALA A 122 3.34 1.44 -14.42
N GLU A 123 3.81 0.28 -13.93
CA GLU A 123 2.94 -0.86 -13.65
C GLU A 123 1.87 -0.52 -12.60
N LYS A 124 2.27 0.13 -11.50
CA LYS A 124 1.34 0.56 -10.46
C LYS A 124 0.34 1.62 -10.95
N LYS A 125 0.79 2.60 -11.75
CA LYS A 125 -0.11 3.55 -12.40
C LYS A 125 -1.17 2.83 -13.25
N ALA A 126 -0.75 1.86 -14.06
CA ALA A 126 -1.69 1.11 -14.90
C ALA A 126 -2.74 0.35 -14.06
N ILE A 127 -2.37 -0.17 -12.89
CA ILE A 127 -3.30 -0.82 -11.95
C ILE A 127 -4.31 0.19 -11.39
N VAL A 128 -3.86 1.36 -10.97
CA VAL A 128 -4.75 2.44 -10.47
C VAL A 128 -5.70 2.92 -11.56
N ASP A 129 -5.19 3.14 -12.77
CA ASP A 129 -6.01 3.55 -13.91
C ASP A 129 -7.05 2.47 -14.25
N HIS A 130 -6.67 1.18 -14.21
CA HIS A 130 -7.61 0.06 -14.39
C HIS A 130 -8.70 0.04 -13.31
N LEU A 131 -8.34 0.23 -12.03
CA LEU A 131 -9.30 0.31 -10.93
C LEU A 131 -10.33 1.42 -11.16
N ARG A 132 -9.89 2.62 -11.58
CA ARG A 132 -10.77 3.75 -11.92
C ARG A 132 -11.77 3.42 -13.03
N THR A 133 -11.37 2.59 -14.01
CA THR A 133 -12.33 2.15 -15.04
C THR A 133 -13.47 1.32 -14.45
N LYS A 134 -13.20 0.51 -13.42
CA LYS A 134 -14.22 -0.31 -12.74
C LYS A 134 -15.18 0.53 -11.91
N GLU A 135 -14.67 1.58 -11.26
CA GLU A 135 -15.52 2.56 -10.58
C GLU A 135 -16.52 3.22 -11.55
N SER A 136 -16.08 3.52 -12.78
CA SER A 136 -16.93 4.14 -13.80
C SER A 136 -17.94 3.18 -14.44
N GLN A 137 -17.59 1.90 -14.61
CA GLN A 137 -18.39 0.88 -15.30
C GLN A 137 -19.55 0.34 -14.46
N GLU A 138 -19.40 0.26 -13.15
CA GLU A 138 -20.42 -0.35 -12.28
C GLU A 138 -21.57 0.60 -11.91
N GLY A 139 -21.52 1.87 -12.33
CA GLY A 139 -22.44 2.90 -11.82
C GLY A 139 -22.33 3.14 -10.30
N ARG A 140 -21.37 2.45 -9.65
CA ARG A 140 -20.99 2.51 -8.23
C ARG A 140 -19.76 3.37 -8.01
N GLY A 141 -19.56 4.38 -8.87
CA GLY A 141 -18.65 5.46 -8.55
C GLY A 141 -18.98 5.98 -7.15
N THR A 142 -18.00 6.55 -6.50
CA THR A 142 -18.04 7.24 -5.18
C THR A 142 -18.96 8.48 -5.16
N LEU A 143 -20.04 8.44 -5.94
CA LEU A 143 -21.10 9.41 -6.10
C LEU A 143 -22.38 8.72 -5.61
N GLY A 144 -22.91 9.15 -4.48
CA GLY A 144 -24.30 8.89 -4.15
C GLY A 144 -25.15 9.52 -5.24
N ARG A 145 -25.76 8.70 -6.11
CA ARG A 145 -26.68 9.17 -7.16
C ARG A 145 -28.10 8.77 -6.81
N ASP A 146 -28.92 9.78 -6.54
CA ASP A 146 -30.38 9.72 -6.66
C ASP A 146 -30.73 10.46 -7.96
N ILE A 147 -30.71 9.73 -9.08
CA ILE A 147 -30.80 10.29 -10.44
C ILE A 147 -32.15 10.97 -10.68
N ASP A 148 -33.19 10.61 -9.92
CA ASP A 148 -34.54 11.16 -10.06
C ASP A 148 -34.69 12.58 -9.47
N LYS A 149 -33.69 13.08 -8.73
CA LYS A 149 -33.74 14.40 -8.05
C LYS A 149 -32.71 15.41 -8.52
N GLY A 150 -31.77 15.03 -9.39
CA GLY A 150 -30.75 15.96 -9.90
C GLY A 150 -29.72 16.43 -8.86
N GLU A 151 -29.56 15.72 -7.74
CA GLU A 151 -28.59 16.04 -6.69
C GLU A 151 -27.47 14.99 -6.60
N VAL A 152 -26.24 15.46 -6.37
CA VAL A 152 -25.03 14.64 -6.25
C VAL A 152 -24.31 14.97 -4.95
N THR A 153 -24.06 13.95 -4.11
CA THR A 153 -23.22 14.09 -2.91
C THR A 153 -21.92 13.30 -3.09
N ILE A 154 -20.81 14.05 -3.12
CA ILE A 154 -19.44 13.55 -3.12
C ILE A 154 -18.97 13.54 -1.65
N TYR A 155 -18.74 12.36 -1.08
CA TYR A 155 -18.07 12.23 0.23
C TYR A 155 -16.59 12.05 -0.02
N ASP A 156 -15.81 13.13 0.18
CA ASP A 156 -14.42 13.22 -0.27
C ASP A 156 -14.25 12.95 -1.77
N SER A 157 -13.06 13.13 -2.33
CA SER A 157 -12.84 13.02 -3.78
C SER A 157 -12.82 11.57 -4.30
N GLY A 158 -12.99 10.56 -3.44
CA GLY A 158 -12.98 9.15 -3.82
C GLY A 158 -11.63 8.61 -4.31
N ASN A 159 -10.57 9.40 -4.26
CA ASN A 159 -9.26 9.13 -4.85
C ASN A 159 -8.09 9.73 -4.03
N GLN A 160 -8.29 10.03 -2.75
CA GLN A 160 -7.30 10.75 -1.97
C GLN A 160 -6.06 9.91 -1.66
N GLU A 161 -4.92 10.53 -1.90
CA GLU A 161 -3.57 10.06 -1.63
C GLU A 161 -3.16 10.41 -0.20
N TYR A 162 -2.33 9.60 0.46
CA TYR A 162 -1.87 9.91 1.83
C TYR A 162 -0.42 9.48 2.08
N ASP A 163 0.27 10.29 2.87
CA ASP A 163 1.54 10.01 3.53
C ASP A 163 1.50 10.64 4.93
N THR A 164 2.26 10.08 5.86
CA THR A 164 2.21 10.43 7.28
C THR A 164 3.57 10.76 7.87
N SER A 165 4.70 10.51 7.19
CA SER A 165 6.03 10.67 7.77
C SER A 165 6.83 11.83 7.19
N THR A 166 7.62 12.50 8.04
CA THR A 166 8.46 13.65 7.66
C THR A 166 9.94 13.49 8.04
N VAL A 167 10.36 12.28 8.42
CA VAL A 167 11.72 12.01 8.92
C VAL A 167 12.74 11.91 7.78
N ASP A 168 13.88 12.58 7.94
CA ASP A 168 15.01 12.51 7.00
C ASP A 168 16.08 11.45 7.39
N GLN A 169 16.99 11.15 6.44
CA GLN A 169 18.06 10.16 6.64
C GLN A 169 19.03 10.53 7.78
N ASN A 170 19.32 11.81 7.98
CA ASN A 170 20.24 12.28 9.02
C ASN A 170 19.60 12.17 10.40
N GLN A 171 18.31 12.46 10.52
CA GLN A 171 17.53 12.24 11.74
C GLN A 171 17.49 10.76 12.11
N THR A 172 17.27 9.88 11.12
CA THR A 172 17.31 8.42 11.29
C THR A 172 18.70 7.96 11.76
N LEU A 173 19.77 8.39 11.09
CA LEU A 173 21.15 8.08 11.49
C LEU A 173 21.44 8.56 12.91
N SER A 174 21.11 9.81 13.23
CA SER A 174 21.35 10.41 14.55
C SER A 174 20.65 9.63 15.66
N ALA A 175 19.43 9.17 15.41
CA ALA A 175 18.69 8.34 16.35
C ALA A 175 19.33 6.94 16.51
N MET A 176 19.76 6.30 15.41
CA MET A 176 20.48 5.03 15.48
C MET A 176 21.79 5.13 16.29
N GLU A 177 22.60 6.16 16.03
CA GLU A 177 23.87 6.39 16.74
C GLU A 177 23.65 6.59 18.23
N ARG A 178 22.64 7.39 18.59
CA ARG A 178 22.29 7.65 19.98
C ARG A 178 21.75 6.41 20.70
N ILE A 179 20.86 5.63 20.07
CA ILE A 179 20.28 4.42 20.67
C ILE A 179 21.35 3.33 20.90
N GLN A 180 22.30 3.20 19.97
CA GLN A 180 23.33 2.18 20.05
C GLN A 180 24.61 2.62 20.76
N GLY A 181 24.75 3.91 21.06
CA GLY A 181 25.95 4.48 21.65
C GLY A 181 27.21 4.35 20.79
N LYS A 182 27.06 4.33 19.45
CA LYS A 182 28.19 4.19 18.50
C LYS A 182 27.98 5.05 17.27
N ALA A 183 29.07 5.61 16.74
CA ALA A 183 29.04 6.34 15.47
C ALA A 183 29.14 5.40 14.27
N TYR A 184 28.55 5.79 13.14
CA TYR A 184 28.66 5.08 11.87
C TYR A 184 29.64 5.78 10.92
N LYS A 185 30.33 4.98 10.10
CA LYS A 185 31.05 5.52 8.94
C LYS A 185 30.04 5.89 7.87
N VAL A 186 29.98 7.18 7.50
CA VAL A 186 29.04 7.68 6.50
C VAL A 186 29.72 7.82 5.14
N SER A 187 29.13 7.21 4.11
CA SER A 187 29.45 7.48 2.70
C SER A 187 28.29 8.23 2.05
N ARG A 188 28.58 9.15 1.12
CA ARG A 188 27.56 9.91 0.38
C ARG A 188 27.49 9.41 -1.06
N ASP A 189 26.28 9.39 -1.59
CA ASP A 189 25.99 9.03 -2.98
C ASP A 189 24.80 9.88 -3.49
N THR A 190 24.48 9.78 -4.78
CA THR A 190 23.37 10.51 -5.40
C THR A 190 22.24 9.56 -5.80
N SER A 191 21.00 10.03 -5.73
CA SER A 191 19.82 9.31 -6.23
C SER A 191 19.96 8.91 -7.70
N ALA A 192 20.49 9.82 -8.53
CA ALA A 192 20.76 9.57 -9.95
C ALA A 192 21.75 8.41 -10.18
N ALA A 193 22.86 8.36 -9.42
CA ALA A 193 23.82 7.26 -9.53
C ALA A 193 23.23 5.93 -9.05
N ALA A 194 22.43 5.94 -7.97
CA ALA A 194 21.72 4.76 -7.50
C ALA A 194 20.70 4.24 -8.53
N ILE A 195 19.93 5.13 -9.16
CA ILE A 195 19.00 4.77 -10.26
C ILE A 195 19.79 4.14 -11.42
N ALA A 196 20.89 4.77 -11.85
CA ALA A 196 21.70 4.25 -12.96
C ALA A 196 22.22 2.83 -12.69
N ARG A 197 22.78 2.60 -11.48
CA ARG A 197 23.21 1.25 -11.06
C ARG A 197 22.05 0.27 -11.01
N GLY A 198 20.91 0.67 -10.46
CA GLY A 198 19.71 -0.16 -10.38
C GLY A 198 19.19 -0.58 -11.75
N LEU A 199 19.21 0.32 -12.74
CA LEU A 199 18.82 0.04 -14.13
C LEU A 199 19.82 -0.89 -14.83
N GLU A 200 21.12 -0.62 -14.73
CA GLU A 200 22.17 -1.49 -15.30
C GLU A 200 22.08 -2.90 -14.70
N GLN A 201 21.88 -2.98 -13.39
CA GLN A 201 21.63 -4.26 -12.76
C GLN A 201 20.37 -4.85 -13.39
N LEU A 202 19.20 -4.19 -13.43
CA LEU A 202 17.96 -4.74 -14.04
C LEU A 202 18.16 -5.43 -15.40
N GLU A 203 19.00 -4.87 -16.27
CA GLU A 203 19.32 -5.45 -17.58
C GLU A 203 20.01 -6.84 -17.50
N ARG A 204 20.69 -7.20 -16.40
CA ARG A 204 21.57 -8.39 -16.30
C ARG A 204 21.00 -9.71 -15.70
N GLY A 205 19.69 -9.87 -15.46
CA GLY A 205 19.07 -11.00 -14.67
C GLY A 205 18.96 -11.06 -13.09
N GLU A 206 19.97 -10.78 -12.25
CA GLU A 206 20.07 -10.63 -10.74
C GLU A 206 18.94 -9.95 -9.87
N VAL A 207 17.66 -10.32 -10.01
CA VAL A 207 16.42 -9.65 -9.50
C VAL A 207 16.41 -9.04 -8.06
N GLU A 208 17.04 -9.64 -7.04
CA GLU A 208 16.88 -9.16 -5.64
C GLU A 208 17.82 -8.01 -5.22
N ALA A 209 19.10 -8.03 -5.60
CA ALA A 209 20.03 -6.93 -5.30
C ALA A 209 19.66 -5.64 -6.07
N ARG A 210 19.04 -5.82 -7.24
CA ARG A 210 18.66 -4.80 -8.23
C ARG A 210 17.73 -3.72 -7.80
N TYR A 211 16.75 -4.10 -6.99
CA TYR A 211 15.68 -3.17 -6.67
C TYR A 211 16.06 -2.25 -5.53
N HIS A 212 17.08 -2.59 -4.75
CA HIS A 212 17.47 -1.74 -3.63
C HIS A 212 17.95 -0.38 -4.13
N ASP A 213 18.99 -0.33 -4.96
CA ASP A 213 19.51 0.92 -5.50
C ASP A 213 18.48 1.69 -6.34
N LEU A 214 17.68 0.96 -7.13
CA LEU A 214 16.64 1.54 -7.97
C LEU A 214 15.52 2.19 -7.13
N VAL A 215 15.05 1.50 -6.08
CA VAL A 215 14.01 2.00 -5.17
C VAL A 215 14.56 3.11 -4.29
N THR A 216 15.74 2.93 -3.68
CA THR A 216 16.39 3.95 -2.86
C THR A 216 16.62 5.22 -3.66
N GLY A 217 17.17 5.11 -4.87
CA GLY A 217 17.39 6.25 -5.75
C GLY A 217 16.08 6.94 -6.12
N THR A 218 15.00 6.18 -6.36
CA THR A 218 13.66 6.73 -6.66
C THR A 218 13.01 7.43 -5.46
N ILE A 219 13.14 6.88 -4.24
CA ILE A 219 12.58 7.48 -3.02
C ILE A 219 13.25 8.83 -2.72
N TYR A 220 14.58 8.90 -2.91
CA TYR A 220 15.36 10.11 -2.64
C TYR A 220 15.60 10.97 -3.89
N ASP A 221 14.91 10.67 -4.99
CA ASP A 221 14.94 11.48 -6.19
C ASP A 221 14.23 12.83 -5.94
N PRO A 222 14.81 13.97 -6.35
CA PRO A 222 14.15 15.27 -6.24
C PRO A 222 12.82 15.40 -6.99
N GLY A 223 12.45 14.46 -7.88
CA GLY A 223 11.17 14.51 -8.60
C GLY A 223 9.92 14.18 -7.75
N HIS A 224 10.05 14.15 -6.43
CA HIS A 224 8.93 14.11 -5.47
C HIS A 224 8.09 12.82 -5.52
N PHE A 225 8.64 11.70 -6.00
CA PHE A 225 7.90 10.43 -6.10
C PHE A 225 7.24 9.99 -4.79
N THR A 226 7.90 10.23 -3.65
CA THR A 226 7.35 9.91 -2.32
C THR A 226 6.95 11.15 -1.52
N LEU A 227 6.82 12.31 -2.18
CA LEU A 227 6.43 13.55 -1.52
C LEU A 227 4.99 13.89 -1.90
N PHE A 228 4.13 13.86 -0.89
CA PHE A 228 2.72 14.24 -1.00
C PHE A 228 2.54 15.68 -0.54
N LYS A 229 1.51 16.36 -1.04
CA LYS A 229 1.34 17.79 -0.73
C LYS A 229 0.99 17.99 0.74
N ASP A 230 1.53 19.06 1.34
CA ASP A 230 1.35 19.34 2.77
C ASP A 230 -0.12 19.48 3.19
N ASP A 231 -0.98 20.00 2.33
CA ASP A 231 -2.41 20.13 2.57
C ASP A 231 -3.12 18.76 2.59
N GLU A 232 -2.74 17.85 1.70
CA GLU A 232 -3.22 16.46 1.67
C GLU A 232 -2.77 15.70 2.92
N VAL A 233 -1.48 15.80 3.26
CA VAL A 233 -0.91 15.18 4.48
C VAL A 233 -1.61 15.72 5.73
N SER A 234 -1.78 17.04 5.83
CA SER A 234 -2.44 17.68 6.98
C SER A 234 -3.89 17.26 7.12
N LYS A 235 -4.61 17.15 5.99
CA LYS A 235 -5.98 16.64 5.96
C LYS A 235 -6.04 15.23 6.55
N TRP A 236 -5.15 14.34 6.13
CA TRP A 236 -5.17 12.95 6.60
C TRP A 236 -4.72 12.78 8.03
N LYS A 237 -3.70 13.53 8.48
CA LYS A 237 -3.32 13.58 9.89
C LYS A 237 -4.51 13.98 10.77
N LYS A 238 -5.31 14.95 10.34
CA LYS A 238 -6.54 15.33 11.05
C LYS A 238 -7.60 14.22 11.06
N ILE A 239 -7.87 13.58 9.92
CA ILE A 239 -8.86 12.49 9.81
C ILE A 239 -8.47 11.31 10.69
N LEU A 240 -7.19 10.91 10.63
CA LEU A 240 -6.61 9.80 11.38
C LEU A 240 -6.25 10.17 12.83
N GLN A 241 -6.48 11.43 13.22
CA GLN A 241 -6.15 11.98 14.55
C GLN A 241 -4.67 11.79 14.92
N LEU A 242 -3.79 11.83 13.92
CA LEU A 242 -2.34 11.77 14.05
C LEU A 242 -1.82 13.15 14.46
N ASN A 243 -1.92 13.45 15.75
CA ASN A 243 -1.54 14.75 16.33
C ASN A 243 -0.23 14.69 17.13
N GLY A 244 0.38 13.51 17.25
CA GLY A 244 1.65 13.32 17.96
C GLY A 244 2.87 13.48 17.06
N ASN A 245 4.00 13.85 17.66
CA ASN A 245 5.30 13.69 17.01
C ASN A 245 5.54 12.20 16.73
N GLU A 246 6.15 11.90 15.59
CA GLU A 246 6.58 10.52 15.29
C GLU A 246 7.58 10.06 16.36
N ASP A 247 7.31 8.92 17.00
CA ASP A 247 8.24 8.29 17.96
C ASP A 247 9.36 7.57 17.19
N LEU A 248 10.22 8.35 16.54
CA LEU A 248 11.32 7.85 15.72
C LEU A 248 12.24 6.94 16.55
N ASP A 249 12.45 7.28 17.83
CA ASP A 249 13.30 6.51 18.74
C ASP A 249 12.69 5.16 19.09
N GLY A 250 11.40 5.14 19.43
CA GLY A 250 10.67 3.91 19.68
C GLY A 250 10.68 3.00 18.47
N VAL A 251 10.40 3.55 17.27
CA VAL A 251 10.43 2.81 16.00
C VAL A 251 11.82 2.22 15.73
N ILE A 252 12.88 3.03 15.80
CA ILE A 252 14.25 2.55 15.57
C ILE A 252 14.66 1.51 16.62
N THR A 253 14.30 1.73 17.89
CA THR A 253 14.57 0.77 18.99
C THR A 253 13.92 -0.58 18.70
N GLU A 254 12.66 -0.60 18.26
CA GLU A 254 11.96 -1.84 17.92
C GLU A 254 12.63 -2.56 16.74
N VAL A 255 13.01 -1.83 15.70
CA VAL A 255 13.71 -2.38 14.52
C VAL A 255 15.07 -2.98 14.91
N LEU A 256 15.85 -2.28 15.74
CA LEU A 256 17.15 -2.75 16.20
C LEU A 256 17.04 -4.00 17.08
N ARG A 257 16.05 -4.06 17.99
CA ARG A 257 15.78 -5.27 18.80
C ARG A 257 15.41 -6.47 17.94
N LYS A 258 14.53 -6.29 16.95
CA LYS A 258 14.15 -7.35 15.99
C LYS A 258 15.35 -7.88 15.18
N LYS A 259 16.40 -7.06 15.02
CA LYS A 259 17.65 -7.43 14.34
C LYS A 259 18.75 -7.89 15.30
N HIS A 260 18.48 -7.97 16.61
CA HIS A 260 19.47 -8.29 17.65
C HIS A 260 20.70 -7.36 17.64
N LEU A 261 20.47 -6.07 17.37
CA LEU A 261 21.51 -5.04 17.30
C LEU A 261 21.59 -4.16 18.56
N ILE A 262 20.65 -4.36 19.50
CA ILE A 262 20.60 -3.85 20.88
C ILE A 262 19.84 -4.86 21.73
#